data_AF-A0A2A3MCY0-F1
#
_entry.id   AF-A0A2A3MCY0-F1
#
_cell.length_a   1.000
_cell.length_b   1.000
_cell.length_c   1.000
_cell.angle_alpha   90.00
_cell.angle_beta   90.00
_cell.angle_gamma   90.00
#
_symmetry.space_group_name_H-M   'P 1'
#
loop_
_entity.id
_entity.type
_entity.pdbx_description
1 polymer ?
#
loop_
_entity_poly.entity_id
_entity_poly.type
_entity_poly.pdbx_seq_one_letter_code
_entity_poly.pdbx_strand_id
1 'polypeptide(L)' 'RAAAIMSLIQSARMNGHDPYAYLKDVLTRLPTQKASEVGQLLPHQWMPG' A
#
# COMPACT_ATOMS: atom_id res chain seq x y z
N ARG A 1 -1.76 -12.92 11.20
CA ARG A 1 -0.97 -11.85 10.53
C ARG A 1 -1.36 -11.63 9.05
N ALA A 2 -2.37 -12.33 8.50
CA ALA A 2 -2.88 -12.09 7.14
C ALA A 2 -4.01 -11.03 7.06
N ALA A 3 -4.71 -10.77 8.18
CA ALA A 3 -5.82 -9.83 8.23
C ALA A 3 -5.44 -8.41 7.79
N ALA A 4 -4.27 -7.91 8.20
CA ALA A 4 -3.78 -6.60 7.79
C ALA A 4 -3.56 -6.49 6.27
N ILE A 5 -3.01 -7.54 5.64
CA ILE A 5 -2.81 -7.59 4.19
C ILE A 5 -4.16 -7.61 3.46
N MET A 6 -5.12 -8.41 3.95
CA MET A 6 -6.47 -8.44 3.40
C MET A 6 -7.17 -7.09 3.51
N SER A 7 -7.07 -6.40 4.66
CA SER A 7 -7.62 -5.06 4.86
C SER A 7 -7.00 -4.02 3.92
N LEU A 8 -5.69 -4.09 3.68
CA LEU A 8 -5.00 -3.21 2.72
C LEU A 8 -5.43 -3.47 1.28
N ILE A 9 -5.57 -4.75 0.88
CA ILE A 9 -6.07 -5.14 -0.45
C ILE A 9 -7.49 -4.61 -0.67
N GLN A 10 -8.40 -4.79 0.31
CA GLN A 10 -9.76 -4.26 0.19
C GLN A 10 -9.76 -2.73 0.12
N SER A 11 -8.94 -2.07 0.94
CA SER A 11 -8.81 -0.62 0.93
C SER A 11 -8.26 -0.10 -0.41
N ALA A 12 -7.29 -0.78 -1.01
CA ALA A 12 -6.78 -0.43 -2.35
C ALA A 12 -7.89 -0.52 -3.41
N ARG A 13 -8.69 -1.59 -3.39
CA ARG A 13 -9.86 -1.72 -4.29
C ARG A 13 -10.87 -0.60 -4.08
N MET A 14 -11.17 -0.26 -2.84
CA MET A 14 -12.11 0.83 -2.51
C MET A 14 -11.62 2.20 -2.98
N ASN A 15 -10.30 2.41 -3.04
CA ASN A 15 -9.70 3.63 -3.59
C ASN A 15 -9.49 3.57 -5.11
N GLY A 16 -10.00 2.53 -5.79
CA GLY A 16 -9.90 2.38 -7.25
C GLY A 16 -8.54 1.92 -7.76
N HIS A 17 -7.68 1.42 -6.87
CA HIS A 17 -6.34 0.95 -7.21
C HIS A 17 -6.32 -0.54 -7.57
N ASP A 18 -5.42 -0.91 -8.48
CA ASP A 18 -5.10 -2.31 -8.72
C ASP A 18 -4.39 -2.91 -7.48
N PRO A 19 -4.92 -3.97 -6.86
CA PRO A 19 -4.35 -4.52 -5.62
C PRO A 19 -2.95 -5.09 -5.78
N TYR A 20 -2.64 -5.66 -6.95
CA TYR A 20 -1.34 -6.25 -7.21
C TYR A 20 -0.28 -5.17 -7.42
N ALA A 21 -0.60 -4.12 -8.16
CA ALA A 21 0.25 -2.95 -8.35
C ALA A 21 0.55 -2.25 -7.01
N TYR A 22 -0.50 -2.01 -6.21
CA TYR A 22 -0.37 -1.43 -4.87
C TYR A 22 0.54 -2.28 -3.99
N LEU A 23 0.26 -3.58 -3.85
CA LEU A 23 1.05 -4.45 -2.98
C LEU A 23 2.51 -4.56 -3.45
N LYS A 24 2.75 -4.64 -4.76
CA LYS A 24 4.10 -4.68 -5.33
C LYS A 24 4.87 -3.41 -5.00
N ASP A 25 4.26 -2.23 -5.19
CA ASP A 25 4.92 -0.95 -4.91
C ASP A 25 5.22 -0.79 -3.42
N VAL A 26 4.25 -1.09 -2.56
CA VAL A 26 4.41 -1.04 -1.10
C VAL A 26 5.54 -1.97 -0.64
N LEU A 27 5.57 -3.22 -1.10
CA LEU A 27 6.63 -4.17 -0.73
C LEU A 27 8.01 -3.77 -1.27
N THR A 28 8.06 -3.06 -2.40
CA THR A 28 9.31 -2.55 -3.00
C THR A 28 9.84 -1.33 -2.23
N ARG A 29 8.95 -0.43 -1.79
CA ARG A 29 9.29 0.81 -1.10
C ARG A 29 9.51 0.64 0.40
N LEU A 30 8.83 -0.30 1.05
CA LEU A 30 8.93 -0.53 2.51
C LEU A 30 10.36 -0.63 3.06
N PRO A 31 11.32 -1.32 2.42
CA PRO A 31 12.69 -1.41 2.92
C PRO A 31 13.49 -0.10 2.82
N THR A 32 13.11 0.80 1.90
CA THR A 32 13.84 2.04 1.59
C THR A 32 13.13 3.29 2.12
N GLN A 33 11.84 3.18 2.47
CA GLN A 33 11.03 4.29 2.97
C GLN A 33 11.36 4.60 4.44
N LYS A 34 11.43 5.89 4.78
CA LYS A 34 11.54 6.31 6.18
C LYS A 34 10.25 5.96 6.91
N ALA A 35 10.35 5.53 8.18
CA ALA A 35 9.20 5.20 9.01
C ALA A 35 8.18 6.35 9.11
N SER A 36 8.65 7.60 9.10
CA SER A 36 7.82 8.81 9.11
C SER A 36 6.99 9.01 7.84
N GLU A 37 7.35 8.36 6.74
CA GLU A 37 6.73 8.51 5.42
C GLU A 37 5.89 7.29 5.01
N VAL A 38 5.87 6.22 5.82
CA VAL A 38 5.08 5.00 5.56
C VAL A 38 3.58 5.31 5.38
N GLY A 39 3.07 6.40 5.96
CA GLY A 39 1.70 6.86 5.73
C GLY A 39 1.37 7.12 4.25
N GLN A 40 2.36 7.54 3.44
CA GLN A 40 2.19 7.76 2.00
C GLN A 40 1.93 6.47 1.21
N LEU A 41 2.29 5.32 1.80
CA LEU A 41 1.99 4.01 1.23
C LEU A 41 0.56 3.54 1.56
N LEU A 42 -0.23 4.30 2.32
CA LEU A 42 -1.61 3.92 2.62
C LEU A 42 -2.49 4.07 1.37
N PRO A 43 -3.52 3.22 1.18
CA PRO A 43 -4.30 3.17 -0.05
C PRO A 43 -5.01 4.47 -0.46
N HIS A 44 -5.21 5.41 0.46
CA HIS A 44 -5.86 6.70 0.18
C HIS A 44 -4.86 7.83 -0.11
N GLN A 45 -3.56 7.61 0.15
CA GLN A 45 -2.47 8.55 -0.17
C GLN A 45 -1.51 7.98 -1.21
N TRP A 46 -1.77 6.75 -1.66
CA TRP A 46 -0.87 6.02 -2.54
C TRP A 46 -0.82 6.70 -3.90
N MET A 47 0.39 7.08 -4.30
CA MET A 47 0.70 7.57 -5.63
C MET A 47 1.57 6.53 -6.33
N PRO A 48 1.10 5.96 -7.45
CA PRO A 48 1.93 5.05 -8.24
C PRO A 48 3.20 5.81 -8.68
N GLY A 49 4.35 5.21 -8.37
CA GLY A 49 5.66 5.71 -8.79
C GLY A 49 5.97 5.39 -10.25
#